data_AF-A0AAP1RE13-F1
#
_entry.id   AF-A0AAP1RE13-F1
#
_cell.length_a   1.000
_cell.length_b   1.000
_cell.length_c   1.000
_cell.angle_alpha   90.00
_cell.angle_beta   90.00
_cell.angle_gamma   90.00
#
_symmetry.space_group_name_H-M   'P 1'
#
loop_
_entity.id
_entity.type
_entity.pdbx_description
1 polymer ?
#
loop_
_entity_poly.entity_id
_entity_poly.type
_entity_poly.pdbx_seq_one_letter_code
_entity_poly.pdbx_strand_id
1 'polypeptide(L)'
;MKFEIYCDESGLEALVDKQAHDYTAIGGIWMTSSYRDIFKYKIKEIKEKHKVYGELKWNKVSPKFYDLYKDILDYFFQTPQLRFRTIIIDISKVDNYNFSNNDVELGFYKFYYQLLHHWIFDFNEYSIFLDHKINRDKNRLKDLKNVLDLSNLTSSIPTLQALPSDESVAIQLADILTGLTNAKFNNKTTSKAKIELTKYIEETYLGKEIRSTPKFQEKFNVFLINLNGGW
;
A
#
# COMPACT_ATOMS: atom_id res chain seq x y z
N MET A 1 -17.65 1.70 -12.68
CA MET A 1 -16.86 2.95 -12.51
C MET A 1 -15.40 2.70 -12.89
N LYS A 2 -14.60 3.75 -13.11
CA LYS A 2 -13.15 3.62 -13.38
C LYS A 2 -12.34 3.98 -12.14
N PHE A 3 -11.44 3.10 -11.73
CA PHE A 3 -10.56 3.26 -10.60
C PHE A 3 -9.10 3.20 -11.04
N GLU A 4 -8.27 3.97 -10.35
CA GLU A 4 -6.82 3.85 -10.39
C GLU A 4 -6.33 3.32 -9.03
N ILE A 5 -5.41 2.37 -9.07
CA ILE A 5 -4.78 1.77 -7.90
C ILE A 5 -3.28 2.01 -7.99
N TYR A 6 -2.70 2.60 -6.95
CA TYR A 6 -1.26 2.87 -6.86
C TYR A 6 -0.68 2.14 -5.66
N CYS A 7 0.30 1.27 -5.90
CA CYS A 7 0.83 0.38 -4.88
C CYS A 7 2.29 0.69 -4.56
N ASP A 8 2.65 0.43 -3.31
CA ASP A 8 4.02 0.41 -2.82
C ASP A 8 4.18 -0.59 -1.66
N GLU A 9 5.42 -0.94 -1.32
CA GLU A 9 5.73 -2.02 -0.40
C GLU A 9 6.69 -1.58 0.71
N SER A 10 6.64 -2.27 1.86
CA SER A 10 7.50 -1.97 3.00
C SER A 10 8.01 -3.24 3.67
N GLY A 11 9.32 -3.31 3.92
CA GLY A 11 9.97 -4.42 4.62
C GLY A 11 10.05 -5.71 3.80
N LEU A 12 10.16 -5.62 2.47
CA LEU A 12 10.20 -6.80 1.59
C LEU A 12 11.46 -7.65 1.75
N GLU A 13 12.54 -7.08 2.25
CA GLU A 13 13.77 -7.77 2.62
C GLU A 13 13.51 -8.95 3.55
N ALA A 14 12.46 -8.88 4.37
CA ALA A 14 12.10 -9.95 5.29
C ALA A 14 11.56 -11.23 4.61
N LEU A 15 11.15 -11.13 3.34
CA LEU A 15 10.81 -12.31 2.53
C LEU A 15 12.04 -13.15 2.15
N VAL A 16 13.24 -12.54 2.20
CA VAL A 16 14.53 -13.20 1.93
C VAL A 16 15.28 -13.47 3.24
N ASP A 17 15.37 -12.48 4.11
CA ASP A 17 16.00 -12.58 5.44
C ASP A 17 14.95 -12.43 6.55
N LYS A 18 14.50 -13.55 7.08
CA LYS A 18 13.47 -13.59 8.13
C LYS A 18 13.86 -12.87 9.44
N GLN A 19 15.13 -12.49 9.62
CA GLN A 19 15.57 -11.73 10.80
C GLN A 19 15.41 -10.22 10.65
N ALA A 20 15.22 -9.71 9.42
CA ALA A 20 15.10 -8.28 9.16
C ALA A 20 13.85 -7.67 9.82
N HIS A 21 12.68 -8.28 9.57
CA HIS A 21 11.39 -7.83 10.10
C HIS A 21 10.47 -9.01 10.42
N ASP A 22 9.60 -8.82 11.41
CA ASP A 22 8.59 -9.82 11.77
C ASP A 22 7.40 -9.77 10.79
N TYR A 23 7.12 -8.57 10.26
CA TYR A 23 6.07 -8.32 9.29
C TYR A 23 6.59 -7.58 8.07
N THR A 24 6.01 -7.92 6.92
CA THR A 24 6.14 -7.15 5.67
C THR A 24 4.76 -6.69 5.20
N ALA A 25 4.73 -5.61 4.43
CA ALA A 25 3.49 -5.00 3.99
C ALA A 25 3.52 -4.65 2.50
N ILE A 26 2.40 -4.86 1.83
CA ILE A 26 2.14 -4.33 0.48
C ILE A 26 0.86 -3.52 0.60
N GLY A 27 0.86 -2.27 0.16
CA GLY A 27 -0.34 -1.44 0.22
C GLY A 27 -0.60 -0.69 -1.06
N GLY A 28 -1.81 -0.15 -1.15
CA GLY A 28 -2.19 0.68 -2.28
C GLY A 28 -3.29 1.68 -1.97
N ILE A 29 -3.32 2.70 -2.82
CA ILE A 29 -4.32 3.77 -2.83
C ILE A 29 -5.29 3.53 -3.97
N TRP A 30 -6.56 3.38 -3.64
CA TRP A 30 -7.68 3.32 -4.58
C TRP A 30 -8.29 4.71 -4.70
N MET A 31 -8.42 5.17 -5.94
CA MET A 31 -9.15 6.40 -6.24
C MET A 31 -9.97 6.26 -7.51
N THR A 32 -11.02 7.07 -7.64
CA THR A 32 -11.71 7.17 -8.94
C THR A 32 -10.80 7.86 -9.95
N SER A 33 -10.75 7.38 -11.19
CA SER A 33 -9.85 7.95 -12.22
C SER A 33 -10.14 9.43 -12.49
N SER A 34 -11.40 9.86 -12.33
CA SER A 34 -11.80 11.27 -12.45
C SER A 34 -11.24 12.19 -11.36
N TYR A 35 -10.81 11.63 -10.22
CA TYR A 35 -10.29 12.41 -9.10
C TYR A 35 -8.77 12.62 -9.17
N ARG A 36 -8.05 11.92 -10.05
CA ARG A 36 -6.59 11.92 -10.13
C ARG A 36 -5.99 13.33 -10.21
N ASP A 37 -6.53 14.18 -11.07
CA ASP A 37 -5.94 15.50 -11.32
C ASP A 37 -6.20 16.46 -10.14
N ILE A 38 -7.37 16.35 -9.50
CA ILE A 38 -7.69 17.03 -8.24
C ILE A 38 -6.73 16.56 -7.13
N PHE A 39 -6.51 15.26 -7.03
CA PHE A 39 -5.59 14.67 -6.08
C PHE A 39 -4.16 15.22 -6.25
N LYS A 40 -3.64 15.22 -7.47
CA LYS A 40 -2.30 15.77 -7.78
C LYS A 40 -2.20 17.25 -7.40
N TYR A 41 -3.23 18.04 -7.72
CA TYR A 41 -3.27 19.45 -7.36
C TYR A 41 -3.25 19.67 -5.85
N LYS A 42 -4.08 18.94 -5.10
CA LYS A 42 -4.16 19.06 -3.63
C LYS A 42 -2.86 18.68 -2.93
N ILE A 43 -2.20 17.60 -3.35
CA ILE A 43 -0.89 17.21 -2.81
C ILE A 43 0.16 18.29 -3.13
N LYS A 44 0.12 18.88 -4.32
CA LYS A 44 1.00 19.99 -4.70
C LYS A 44 0.80 21.22 -3.81
N GLU A 45 -0.45 21.62 -3.54
CA GLU A 45 -0.75 22.74 -2.63
C GLU A 45 -0.19 22.51 -1.22
N ILE A 46 -0.34 21.29 -0.68
CA ILE A 46 0.22 20.93 0.62
C ILE A 46 1.75 21.02 0.61
N LYS A 47 2.39 20.48 -0.44
CA LYS A 47 3.85 20.57 -0.61
C LYS A 47 4.34 22.02 -0.68
N GLU A 48 3.63 22.89 -1.40
CA GLU A 48 3.95 24.32 -1.53
C GLU A 48 3.78 25.07 -0.20
N LYS A 49 2.70 24.79 0.55
CA LYS A 49 2.48 25.33 1.91
C LYS A 49 3.67 25.08 2.83
N HIS A 50 4.28 23.90 2.74
CA HIS A 50 5.43 23.48 3.55
C HIS A 50 6.79 23.74 2.89
N LYS A 51 6.83 24.37 1.70
CA LYS A 51 8.03 24.65 0.92
C LYS A 51 8.88 23.39 0.62
N VAL A 52 8.21 22.26 0.33
CA VAL A 52 8.87 20.99 0.00
C VAL A 52 8.62 20.62 -1.45
N TYR A 53 9.69 20.57 -2.25
CA TYR A 53 9.61 20.24 -3.67
C TYR A 53 9.96 18.78 -3.97
N GLY A 54 10.73 18.14 -3.09
CA GLY A 54 11.17 16.75 -3.25
C GLY A 54 10.07 15.71 -3.07
N GLU A 55 10.43 14.47 -3.35
CA GLU A 55 9.59 13.28 -3.18
C GLU A 55 9.23 13.04 -1.71
N LEU A 56 7.96 12.75 -1.44
CA LEU A 56 7.48 12.36 -0.11
C LEU A 56 7.80 10.88 0.12
N LYS A 57 8.44 10.55 1.25
CA LYS A 57 8.70 9.16 1.65
C LYS A 57 8.48 8.92 3.13
N TRP A 58 8.05 7.73 3.55
CA TRP A 58 7.92 7.37 4.96
C TRP A 58 9.25 7.48 5.71
N ASN A 59 10.38 7.19 5.06
CA ASN A 59 11.71 7.31 5.68
C ASN A 59 12.15 8.76 5.93
N LYS A 60 11.54 9.76 5.26
CA LYS A 60 11.82 11.19 5.44
C LYS A 60 11.00 11.84 6.56
N VAL A 61 10.06 11.11 7.16
CA VAL A 61 9.30 11.57 8.32
C VAL A 61 10.26 11.85 9.48
N SER A 62 10.29 13.11 9.89
CA SER A 62 11.17 13.65 10.94
C SER A 62 10.49 14.85 11.60
N PRO A 63 10.97 15.31 12.77
CA PRO A 63 10.36 16.46 13.46
C PRO A 63 10.24 17.71 12.56
N LYS A 64 11.22 17.95 11.68
CA LYS A 64 11.22 19.07 10.73
C LYS A 64 10.06 19.02 9.73
N PHE A 65 9.67 17.81 9.30
CA PHE A 65 8.64 17.62 8.29
C PHE A 65 7.31 17.13 8.89
N TYR A 66 7.17 17.09 10.21
CA TYR A 66 6.00 16.54 10.89
C TYR A 66 4.69 17.14 10.36
N ASP A 67 4.59 18.47 10.32
CA ASP A 67 3.36 19.16 9.89
C ASP A 67 3.00 18.90 8.42
N LEU A 68 4.00 18.69 7.55
CA LEU A 68 3.78 18.29 6.16
C LEU A 68 3.11 16.93 6.09
N TYR A 69 3.67 15.92 6.76
CA TYR A 69 3.10 14.57 6.74
C TYR A 69 1.75 14.52 7.46
N LYS A 70 1.57 15.31 8.51
CA LYS A 70 0.28 15.48 9.17
C LYS A 70 -0.78 16.00 8.19
N ASP A 71 -0.49 17.08 7.45
CA ASP A 71 -1.42 17.63 6.47
C ASP A 71 -1.73 16.66 5.31
N ILE A 72 -0.74 15.87 4.86
CA ILE A 72 -0.93 14.84 3.84
C ILE A 72 -1.88 13.74 4.35
N LEU A 73 -1.69 13.29 5.59
CA LEU A 73 -2.55 12.28 6.20
C LEU A 73 -3.94 12.83 6.48
N ASP A 74 -4.05 14.07 6.97
CA ASP A 74 -5.33 14.77 7.16
C ASP A 74 -6.10 14.83 5.85
N TYR A 75 -5.46 15.28 4.78
CA TYR A 75 -6.05 15.29 3.46
C TYR A 75 -6.52 13.90 3.01
N PHE A 76 -5.69 12.87 3.20
CA PHE A 76 -6.11 11.51 2.91
C PHE A 76 -7.37 11.16 3.68
N PHE A 77 -7.38 11.25 5.02
CA PHE A 77 -8.51 10.82 5.84
C PHE A 77 -9.80 11.62 5.60
N GLN A 78 -9.67 12.90 5.25
CA GLN A 78 -10.81 13.79 4.98
C GLN A 78 -11.37 13.68 3.55
N THR A 79 -10.72 12.93 2.66
CA THR A 79 -11.12 12.81 1.25
C THR A 79 -11.84 11.48 0.97
N PRO A 80 -13.17 11.44 0.79
CA PRO A 80 -13.91 10.19 0.59
C PRO A 80 -13.54 9.42 -0.68
N GLN A 81 -13.01 10.10 -1.70
CA GLN A 81 -12.61 9.52 -2.98
C GLN A 81 -11.32 8.68 -2.89
N LEU A 82 -10.58 8.79 -1.78
CA LEU A 82 -9.35 8.04 -1.53
C LEU A 82 -9.63 6.91 -0.54
N ARG A 83 -9.20 5.70 -0.89
CA ARG A 83 -9.24 4.53 -0.02
C ARG A 83 -7.85 3.92 0.05
N PHE A 84 -7.49 3.38 1.19
CA PHE A 84 -6.23 2.67 1.38
C PHE A 84 -6.49 1.24 1.82
N ARG A 85 -5.75 0.31 1.23
CA ARG A 85 -5.65 -1.06 1.73
C ARG A 85 -4.21 -1.49 1.78
N THR A 86 -3.86 -2.19 2.83
CA THR A 86 -2.59 -2.90 2.97
C THR A 86 -2.81 -4.34 3.39
N ILE A 87 -2.02 -5.24 2.82
CA ILE A 87 -1.88 -6.61 3.29
C ILE A 87 -0.65 -6.66 4.20
N ILE A 88 -0.84 -7.19 5.41
CA ILE A 88 0.24 -7.43 6.38
C ILE A 88 0.51 -8.92 6.43
N ILE A 89 1.78 -9.28 6.24
CA ILE A 89 2.25 -10.66 6.12
C ILE A 89 3.20 -10.94 7.29
N ASP A 90 2.85 -11.94 8.09
CA ASP A 90 3.69 -12.47 9.17
C ASP A 90 4.76 -13.40 8.58
N ILE A 91 6.02 -12.97 8.63
CA ILE A 91 7.16 -13.64 8.00
C ILE A 91 7.44 -15.02 8.61
N SER A 92 7.11 -15.20 9.89
CA SER A 92 7.26 -16.49 10.57
C SER A 92 6.37 -17.57 9.94
N LYS A 93 5.25 -17.18 9.33
CA LYS A 93 4.27 -18.06 8.70
C LYS A 93 4.47 -18.22 7.19
N VAL A 94 5.41 -17.49 6.58
CA VAL A 94 5.67 -17.60 5.14
C VAL A 94 6.46 -18.87 4.84
N ASP A 95 5.88 -19.74 4.02
CA ASP A 95 6.49 -20.95 3.50
C ASP A 95 6.62 -20.88 1.97
N ASN A 96 7.76 -20.35 1.52
CA ASN A 96 8.06 -20.23 0.08
C ASN A 96 8.37 -21.57 -0.57
N TYR A 97 8.77 -22.59 0.21
CA TYR A 97 9.12 -23.90 -0.33
C TYR A 97 7.86 -24.61 -0.84
N ASN A 98 6.84 -24.71 0.01
CA ASN A 98 5.60 -25.41 -0.34
C ASN A 98 4.67 -24.59 -1.24
N PHE A 99 4.63 -23.26 -1.06
CA PHE A 99 3.63 -22.44 -1.75
C PHE A 99 4.19 -21.60 -2.90
N SER A 100 5.51 -21.48 -3.06
CA SER A 100 6.10 -20.60 -4.08
C SER A 100 7.19 -21.27 -4.91
N ASN A 101 7.30 -22.60 -4.90
CA ASN A 101 8.35 -23.36 -5.61
C ASN A 101 9.76 -22.84 -5.32
N ASN A 102 10.01 -22.42 -4.07
CA ASN A 102 11.25 -21.78 -3.64
C ASN A 102 11.59 -20.46 -4.38
N ASP A 103 10.59 -19.82 -4.99
CA ASP A 103 10.71 -18.52 -5.65
C ASP A 103 10.05 -17.43 -4.77
N VAL A 104 10.89 -16.67 -4.09
CA VAL A 104 10.45 -15.55 -3.23
C VAL A 104 9.71 -14.48 -4.03
N GLU A 105 10.13 -14.22 -5.27
CA GLU A 105 9.48 -13.25 -6.15
C GLU A 105 8.08 -13.71 -6.53
N LEU A 106 7.89 -15.01 -6.84
CA LEU A 106 6.56 -15.56 -7.05
C LEU A 106 5.66 -15.40 -5.80
N GLY A 107 6.20 -15.70 -4.61
CA GLY A 107 5.47 -15.52 -3.35
C GLY A 107 5.01 -14.08 -3.14
N PHE A 108 5.91 -13.13 -3.41
CA PHE A 108 5.60 -11.70 -3.41
C PHE A 108 4.43 -11.33 -4.34
N TYR A 109 4.45 -11.79 -5.59
CA TYR A 109 3.35 -11.53 -6.53
C TYR A 109 2.04 -12.23 -6.15
N LYS A 110 2.10 -13.35 -5.43
CA LYS A 110 0.90 -13.99 -4.84
C LYS A 110 0.29 -13.11 -3.74
N PHE A 111 1.09 -12.43 -2.92
CA PHE A 111 0.55 -11.47 -1.96
C PHE A 111 -0.06 -10.24 -2.62
N TYR A 112 0.51 -9.78 -3.74
CA TYR A 112 -0.10 -8.75 -4.57
C TYR A 112 -1.48 -9.16 -5.09
N TYR A 113 -1.60 -10.40 -5.58
CA TYR A 113 -2.89 -10.96 -5.98
C TYR A 113 -3.90 -10.92 -4.82
N GLN A 114 -3.50 -11.34 -3.60
CA GLN A 114 -4.35 -11.33 -2.41
C GLN A 114 -4.80 -9.93 -2.00
N LEU A 115 -3.92 -8.94 -2.10
CA LEU A 115 -4.23 -7.53 -1.85
C LEU A 115 -5.31 -7.03 -2.84
N LEU A 116 -5.11 -7.29 -4.12
CA LEU A 116 -5.90 -6.71 -5.22
C LEU A 116 -7.23 -7.43 -5.44
N HIS A 117 -7.20 -8.74 -5.69
CA HIS A 117 -8.39 -9.51 -6.08
C HIS A 117 -9.53 -9.37 -5.07
N HIS A 118 -9.23 -9.39 -3.77
CA HIS A 118 -10.26 -9.30 -2.74
C HIS A 118 -10.87 -7.90 -2.55
N TRP A 119 -10.43 -6.89 -3.30
CA TRP A 119 -10.96 -5.53 -3.31
C TRP A 119 -11.26 -4.99 -4.72
N ILE A 120 -11.24 -5.87 -5.71
CA ILE A 120 -11.83 -5.63 -7.01
C ILE A 120 -13.32 -6.00 -6.88
N PHE A 121 -14.19 -5.03 -7.17
CA PHE A 121 -15.64 -5.18 -7.14
C PHE A 121 -16.15 -5.33 -8.56
N ASP A 122 -17.21 -6.13 -8.73
CA ASP A 122 -17.85 -6.41 -10.01
C ASP A 122 -18.27 -5.14 -10.77
N PHE A 123 -18.27 -5.23 -12.10
CA PHE A 123 -18.76 -4.18 -13.02
C PHE A 123 -17.96 -2.86 -12.93
N ASN A 124 -16.66 -2.96 -12.65
CA ASN A 124 -15.74 -1.82 -12.60
C ASN A 124 -14.49 -2.03 -13.47
N GLU A 125 -13.81 -0.93 -13.77
CA GLU A 125 -12.55 -0.88 -14.50
C GLU A 125 -11.42 -0.44 -13.57
N TYR A 126 -10.30 -1.16 -13.58
CA TYR A 126 -9.16 -0.90 -12.69
C TYR A 126 -7.86 -0.73 -13.48
N SER A 127 -7.24 0.45 -13.38
CA SER A 127 -5.87 0.69 -13.83
C SER A 127 -4.92 0.58 -12.64
N ILE A 128 -4.00 -0.37 -12.68
CA ILE A 128 -3.14 -0.72 -11.56
C ILE A 128 -1.69 -0.29 -11.87
N PHE A 129 -1.10 0.43 -10.94
CA PHE A 129 0.25 0.96 -11.04
C PHE A 129 1.06 0.51 -9.83
N LEU A 130 2.11 -0.26 -10.05
CA LEU A 130 3.04 -0.69 -9.00
C LEU A 130 4.29 0.19 -9.03
N ASP A 131 4.97 0.38 -7.90
CA ASP A 131 6.30 0.99 -7.91
C ASP A 131 7.27 0.15 -8.76
N HIS A 132 8.21 0.84 -9.41
CA HIS A 132 9.12 0.19 -10.34
C HIS A 132 10.13 -0.69 -9.62
N LYS A 133 9.97 -2.01 -9.78
CA LYS A 133 10.87 -3.02 -9.26
C LYS A 133 11.60 -3.77 -10.37
N ILE A 134 12.90 -4.01 -10.16
CA ILE A 134 13.68 -4.91 -11.01
C ILE A 134 13.33 -6.34 -10.63
N ASN A 135 12.55 -7.01 -11.47
CA ASN A 135 12.24 -8.43 -11.32
C ASN A 135 13.28 -9.30 -12.02
N ARG A 136 13.58 -10.45 -11.42
CA ARG A 136 14.38 -11.51 -12.06
C ARG A 136 13.64 -12.08 -13.26
N ASP A 137 12.35 -12.38 -13.09
CA ASP A 137 11.47 -12.76 -14.19
C ASP A 137 10.71 -11.54 -14.73
N LYS A 138 10.99 -11.19 -15.98
CA LYS A 138 10.35 -10.04 -16.67
C LYS A 138 8.85 -10.25 -16.91
N ASN A 139 8.35 -11.48 -16.80
CA ASN A 139 6.94 -11.80 -17.03
C ASN A 139 6.06 -11.62 -15.77
N ARG A 140 6.61 -11.39 -14.58
CA ARG A 140 5.83 -11.37 -13.33
C ARG A 140 4.63 -10.42 -13.35
N LEU A 141 4.82 -9.21 -13.87
CA LEU A 141 3.72 -8.24 -14.00
C LEU A 141 2.64 -8.75 -14.96
N LYS A 142 3.05 -9.36 -16.09
CA LYS A 142 2.14 -9.95 -17.06
C LYS A 142 1.39 -11.14 -16.46
N ASP A 143 2.07 -11.99 -15.70
CA ASP A 143 1.46 -13.14 -15.03
C ASP A 143 0.45 -12.68 -13.97
N LEU A 144 0.81 -11.68 -13.15
CA LEU A 144 -0.12 -11.08 -12.20
C LEU A 144 -1.36 -10.53 -12.91
N LYS A 145 -1.18 -9.79 -14.02
CA LYS A 145 -2.29 -9.26 -14.81
C LYS A 145 -3.19 -10.39 -15.32
N ASN A 146 -2.61 -11.42 -15.93
CA ASN A 146 -3.36 -12.55 -16.47
C ASN A 146 -4.19 -13.25 -15.39
N VAL A 147 -3.59 -13.52 -14.22
CA VAL A 147 -4.30 -14.17 -13.11
C VAL A 147 -5.42 -13.29 -12.57
N LEU A 148 -5.19 -11.98 -12.46
CA LEU A 148 -6.24 -11.04 -12.03
C LEU A 148 -7.38 -10.96 -13.06
N ASP A 149 -7.10 -10.90 -14.36
CA ASP A 149 -8.14 -10.91 -15.40
C ASP A 149 -8.98 -12.19 -15.33
N LEU A 150 -8.34 -13.36 -15.17
CA LEU A 150 -9.02 -14.65 -15.05
C LEU A 150 -9.85 -14.79 -13.77
N SER A 151 -9.47 -14.09 -12.70
CA SER A 151 -10.13 -14.21 -11.39
C SER A 151 -11.24 -13.17 -11.18
N ASN A 152 -11.37 -12.16 -12.06
CA ASN A 152 -12.31 -11.06 -11.92
C ASN A 152 -13.17 -10.89 -13.20
N LEU A 153 -13.90 -11.95 -13.60
CA LEU A 153 -14.61 -12.05 -14.90
C LEU A 153 -15.67 -10.96 -15.17
N THR A 154 -16.18 -10.34 -14.12
CA THR A 154 -17.22 -9.30 -14.12
C THR A 154 -16.65 -7.88 -14.14
N SER A 155 -15.34 -7.74 -14.03
CA SER A 155 -14.61 -6.47 -14.02
C SER A 155 -13.48 -6.49 -15.03
N SER A 156 -12.95 -5.33 -15.38
CA SER A 156 -11.88 -5.21 -16.37
C SER A 156 -10.64 -4.57 -15.78
N ILE A 157 -9.47 -5.12 -16.07
CA ILE A 157 -8.18 -4.56 -15.65
C ILE A 157 -7.41 -4.19 -16.93
N PRO A 158 -7.75 -3.05 -17.57
CA PRO A 158 -7.13 -2.67 -18.85
C PRO A 158 -5.62 -2.45 -18.72
N THR A 159 -5.17 -1.96 -17.56
CA THR A 159 -3.78 -1.57 -17.33
C THR A 159 -3.26 -2.19 -16.05
N LEU A 160 -2.11 -2.86 -16.14
CA LEU A 160 -1.26 -3.20 -15.00
C LEU A 160 0.19 -2.96 -15.42
N GLN A 161 0.85 -1.98 -14.82
CA GLN A 161 2.22 -1.60 -15.17
C GLN A 161 3.01 -1.09 -13.97
N ALA A 162 4.33 -1.08 -14.10
CA ALA A 162 5.21 -0.40 -13.16
C ALA A 162 5.33 1.09 -13.52
N LEU A 163 5.40 1.97 -12.52
CA LEU A 163 5.70 3.39 -12.66
C LEU A 163 6.85 3.77 -11.70
N PRO A 164 7.74 4.69 -12.10
CA PRO A 164 8.68 5.30 -11.16
C PRO A 164 7.95 6.05 -10.02
N SER A 165 8.40 5.88 -8.78
CA SER A 165 7.79 6.49 -7.59
C SER A 165 7.85 8.02 -7.58
N ASP A 166 8.89 8.62 -8.18
CA ASP A 166 9.02 10.07 -8.33
C ASP A 166 8.03 10.67 -9.33
N GLU A 167 7.52 9.87 -10.27
CA GLU A 167 6.49 10.26 -11.23
C GLU A 167 5.06 10.18 -10.67
N SER A 168 4.85 9.54 -9.51
CA SER A 168 3.52 9.33 -8.92
C SER A 168 3.42 9.72 -7.44
N VAL A 169 2.80 10.87 -7.19
CA VAL A 169 2.41 11.29 -5.83
C VAL A 169 1.42 10.33 -5.15
N ALA A 170 0.73 9.48 -5.91
CA ALA A 170 -0.15 8.46 -5.36
C ALA A 170 0.63 7.25 -4.84
N ILE A 171 1.73 6.86 -5.53
CA ILE A 171 2.67 5.85 -5.03
C ILE A 171 3.35 6.37 -3.75
N GLN A 172 3.74 7.65 -3.72
CA GLN A 172 4.29 8.27 -2.51
C GLN A 172 3.30 8.26 -1.32
N LEU A 173 2.00 8.43 -1.58
CA LEU A 173 0.98 8.29 -0.53
C LEU A 173 0.84 6.83 -0.08
N ALA A 174 0.95 5.87 -1.01
CA ALA A 174 1.00 4.45 -0.69
C ALA A 174 2.23 4.12 0.19
N ASP A 175 3.43 4.62 -0.13
CA ASP A 175 4.64 4.48 0.70
C ASP A 175 4.39 4.94 2.14
N ILE A 176 3.82 6.14 2.30
CA ILE A 176 3.56 6.73 3.62
C ILE A 176 2.63 5.85 4.45
N LEU A 177 1.48 5.44 3.90
CA LEU A 177 0.49 4.66 4.65
C LEU A 177 0.93 3.21 4.87
N THR A 178 1.58 2.59 3.88
CA THR A 178 2.13 1.24 4.00
C THR A 178 3.26 1.22 5.01
N GLY A 179 4.19 2.17 4.92
CA GLY A 179 5.29 2.34 5.87
C GLY A 179 4.82 2.62 7.29
N LEU A 180 3.80 3.48 7.47
CA LEU A 180 3.18 3.76 8.77
C LEU A 180 2.58 2.49 9.38
N THR A 181 1.81 1.73 8.60
CA THR A 181 1.16 0.51 9.07
C THR A 181 2.21 -0.55 9.40
N ASN A 182 3.18 -0.79 8.52
CA ASN A 182 4.24 -1.77 8.73
C ASN A 182 5.10 -1.44 9.96
N ALA A 183 5.39 -0.16 10.17
CA ALA A 183 6.12 0.35 11.33
C ALA A 183 5.39 0.10 12.65
N LYS A 184 4.05 0.21 12.66
CA LYS A 184 3.22 -0.15 13.82
C LYS A 184 3.26 -1.65 14.08
N PHE A 185 3.10 -2.50 13.07
CA PHE A 185 3.09 -3.96 13.28
C PHE A 185 4.43 -4.51 13.76
N ASN A 186 5.55 -3.95 13.29
CA ASN A 186 6.87 -4.37 13.72
C ASN A 186 7.29 -3.83 15.09
N ASN A 187 6.61 -2.80 15.65
CA ASN A 187 6.92 -2.19 16.96
C ASN A 187 8.40 -1.80 17.19
N LYS A 188 9.19 -1.59 16.13
CA LYS A 188 10.63 -1.26 16.17
C LYS A 188 10.91 0.23 15.91
N THR A 189 9.88 1.06 15.85
CA THR A 189 10.02 2.49 15.50
C THR A 189 10.51 3.31 16.69
N THR A 190 11.65 3.97 16.54
CA THR A 190 12.25 4.84 17.57
C THR A 190 12.09 6.34 17.28
N SER A 191 11.70 6.70 16.06
CA SER A 191 11.49 8.11 15.67
C SER A 191 10.26 8.69 16.35
N LYS A 192 10.47 9.72 17.19
CA LYS A 192 9.39 10.45 17.88
C LYS A 192 8.32 10.96 16.91
N ALA A 193 8.73 11.57 15.80
CA ALA A 193 7.80 12.11 14.80
C ALA A 193 6.91 11.02 14.18
N LYS A 194 7.45 9.82 13.92
CA LYS A 194 6.66 8.70 13.38
C LYS A 194 5.66 8.19 14.42
N ILE A 195 6.10 8.04 15.67
CA ILE A 195 5.23 7.60 16.78
C ILE A 195 4.09 8.60 16.99
N GLU A 196 4.40 9.89 17.02
CA GLU A 196 3.42 10.97 17.20
C GLU A 196 2.42 11.02 16.05
N LEU A 197 2.86 10.89 14.79
CA LEU A 197 1.95 10.82 13.65
C LEU A 197 1.04 9.59 13.72
N THR A 198 1.58 8.41 14.04
CA THR A 198 0.77 7.20 14.19
C THR A 198 -0.30 7.39 15.26
N LYS A 199 0.09 7.90 16.43
CA LYS A 199 -0.84 8.17 17.54
C LYS A 199 -1.90 9.20 17.15
N TYR A 200 -1.51 10.28 16.47
CA TYR A 200 -2.43 11.29 15.98
C TYR A 200 -3.51 10.71 15.07
N ILE A 201 -3.14 9.80 14.15
CA ILE A 201 -4.11 9.13 13.26
C ILE A 201 -5.02 8.16 14.02
N GLU A 202 -4.45 7.38 14.94
CA GLU A 202 -5.20 6.45 15.80
C GLU A 202 -6.28 7.20 16.61
N GLU A 203 -5.94 8.36 17.17
CA GLU A 203 -6.83 9.18 18.00
C GLU A 203 -7.84 10.00 17.18
N THR A 204 -7.40 10.62 16.08
CA THR A 204 -8.22 11.60 15.34
C THR A 204 -9.17 10.95 14.35
N TYR A 205 -8.74 9.89 13.66
CA TYR A 205 -9.49 9.32 12.54
C TYR A 205 -9.96 7.89 12.74
N LEU A 206 -9.18 7.07 13.46
CA LEU A 206 -9.51 5.65 13.64
C LEU A 206 -10.29 5.37 14.93
N GLY A 207 -10.10 6.19 15.97
CA GLY A 207 -10.66 6.01 17.31
C GLY A 207 -10.13 4.77 18.04
N LYS A 208 -9.04 4.17 17.54
CA LYS A 208 -8.43 2.93 18.04
C LYS A 208 -7.04 2.76 17.45
N GLU A 209 -6.26 1.89 18.08
CA GLU A 209 -4.97 1.49 17.54
C GLU A 209 -5.08 0.78 16.19
N ILE A 210 -4.09 1.02 15.33
CA ILE A 210 -3.95 0.35 14.03
C ILE A 210 -3.73 -1.13 14.28
N ARG A 211 -4.69 -1.92 13.81
CA ARG A 211 -4.72 -3.39 13.86
C ARG A 211 -5.48 -3.91 12.65
N SER A 212 -5.60 -5.23 12.53
CA SER A 212 -6.39 -5.84 11.46
C SER A 212 -7.83 -5.30 11.42
N THR A 213 -8.35 -5.14 10.21
CA THR A 213 -9.71 -4.64 9.97
C THR A 213 -10.53 -5.67 9.20
N PRO A 214 -11.87 -5.66 9.36
CA PRO A 214 -12.75 -6.45 8.50
C PRO A 214 -12.61 -6.06 7.02
N LYS A 215 -12.94 -6.99 6.12
CA LYS A 215 -12.86 -6.80 4.65
C LYS A 215 -13.64 -5.59 4.14
N PHE A 216 -14.77 -5.27 4.77
CA PHE A 216 -15.67 -4.17 4.39
C PHE A 216 -15.17 -2.78 4.81
N GLN A 217 -14.09 -2.66 5.59
CA GLN A 217 -13.57 -1.37 6.02
C GLN A 217 -12.96 -0.64 4.82
N GLU A 218 -13.64 0.35 4.24
CA GLU A 218 -13.21 0.95 2.97
C GLU A 218 -12.14 2.04 3.09
N LYS A 219 -12.15 2.84 4.16
CA LYS A 219 -11.29 4.04 4.22
C LYS A 219 -9.81 3.70 4.42
N PHE A 220 -9.53 2.88 5.43
CA PHE A 220 -8.20 2.46 5.85
C PHE A 220 -8.30 0.98 6.24
N ASN A 221 -7.93 0.10 5.31
CA ASN A 221 -8.07 -1.35 5.45
C ASN A 221 -6.72 -2.00 5.74
N VAL A 222 -6.65 -2.76 6.82
CA VAL A 222 -5.47 -3.53 7.21
C VAL A 222 -5.84 -5.01 7.17
N PHE A 223 -5.43 -5.68 6.09
CA PHE A 223 -5.65 -7.10 5.88
C PHE A 223 -4.46 -7.91 6.41
N LEU A 224 -4.54 -8.35 7.66
CA LEU A 224 -3.58 -9.32 8.20
C LEU A 224 -3.92 -10.70 7.62
N ILE A 225 -3.09 -11.20 6.70
CA ILE A 225 -3.37 -12.46 6.01
C ILE A 225 -3.17 -13.65 6.95
N ASN A 226 -4.13 -14.59 6.94
CA ASN A 226 -4.00 -15.87 7.60
C ASN A 226 -3.49 -16.92 6.59
N LEU A 227 -2.24 -17.35 6.77
CA LEU A 227 -1.58 -18.33 5.88
C LEU A 227 -1.89 -19.79 6.23
N ASN A 228 -2.50 -20.06 7.39
CA ASN A 228 -2.85 -21.42 7.81
C ASN A 228 -4.19 -21.91 7.23
N GLY A 229 -4.87 -21.08 6.43
CA GLY A 229 -6.24 -21.34 6.00
C GLY A 229 -7.26 -21.14 7.13
N GLY A 230 -8.52 -20.99 6.75
CA GLY A 230 -9.64 -20.73 7.67
C GLY A 230 -10.54 -19.62 7.14
N TRP A 231 -11.85 -19.85 7.26
CA TRP A 231 -12.92 -18.91 6.91
C TRP A 231 -12.96 -17.72 7.86
#